data_AF-A0A7Y4WGB6-F1
#
_entry.id   AF-A0A7Y4WGB6-F1
#
_cell.length_a   1.000
_cell.length_b   1.000
_cell.length_c   1.000
_cell.angle_alpha   90.00
_cell.angle_beta   90.00
_cell.angle_gamma   90.00
#
_symmetry.space_group_name_H-M   'P 1'
#
loop_
_entity.id
_entity.type
_entity.pdbx_description
1 polymer ?
#
loop_
_entity_poly.entity_id
_entity_poly.type
_entity_poly.pdbx_seq_one_letter_code
_entity_poly.pdbx_strand_id
1 'polypeptide(L)'
;MSALDYRIDELYQGPLESFTASRNALAKTLPGDAKKQVMALAKPLAIPWLINQTYWHARETYDELMSAGKKLRTAQLGGLQGRSTDVRAASEQHEQALAAAMKAALKLAPAGGVQSQTDLLRRMFEAVSTRAALPVEHGRFVKVIEPAGFEALSGLSIAAPLRAVERAADKPATSKEPRRSARTPSAAELKALKRKEQREERERAETERRHKLAIAKAKEKVTAATQAENRARFEWERAKKNVEAAERALSELLSSED
;
A
#
# COMPACT_ATOMS: atom_id res chain seq x y z
N MET A 1 4.90 -14.15 -22.55
CA MET A 1 5.22 -14.67 -21.20
C MET A 1 6.08 -15.91 -21.39
N SER A 2 7.21 -16.03 -20.69
CA SER A 2 8.13 -17.16 -20.89
C SER A 2 7.63 -18.42 -20.18
N ALA A 3 8.13 -19.61 -20.58
CA ALA A 3 7.84 -20.85 -19.86
C ALA A 3 8.28 -20.80 -18.39
N LEU A 4 9.34 -20.05 -18.09
CA LEU A 4 9.78 -19.83 -16.71
C LEU A 4 8.79 -18.96 -15.92
N ASP A 5 8.21 -17.94 -16.55
CA ASP A 5 7.23 -17.07 -15.90
C ASP A 5 6.00 -17.85 -15.43
N TYR A 6 5.47 -18.76 -16.26
CA TYR A 6 4.34 -19.61 -15.85
C TYR A 6 4.67 -20.46 -14.61
N ARG A 7 5.87 -21.04 -14.56
CA ARG A 7 6.32 -21.84 -13.40
C ARG A 7 6.54 -20.97 -12.16
N ILE A 8 6.90 -19.70 -12.33
CA ILE A 8 6.96 -18.73 -11.23
C ILE A 8 5.55 -18.38 -10.77
N ASP A 9 4.59 -18.19 -11.68
CA ASP A 9 3.20 -17.91 -11.34
C ASP A 9 2.58 -19.05 -10.52
N GLU A 10 2.84 -20.30 -10.88
CA GLU A 10 2.42 -21.48 -10.11
C GLU A 10 2.89 -21.43 -8.64
N LEU A 11 4.09 -20.87 -8.37
CA LEU A 11 4.56 -20.70 -6.99
C LEU A 11 3.71 -19.71 -6.21
N TYR A 12 3.27 -18.61 -6.84
CA TYR A 12 2.46 -17.58 -6.20
C TYR A 12 0.96 -17.91 -6.16
N GLN A 13 0.52 -18.86 -6.98
CA GLN A 13 -0.81 -19.49 -6.92
C GLN A 13 -0.92 -20.51 -5.78
N GLY A 14 0.18 -21.15 -5.40
CA GLY A 14 0.16 -22.19 -4.37
C GLY A 14 -0.08 -21.70 -2.93
N PRO A 15 -0.27 -22.65 -1.98
CA PRO A 15 -0.39 -22.35 -0.56
C PRO A 15 0.83 -21.61 0.00
N LEU A 16 0.60 -20.64 0.89
CA LEU A 16 1.68 -19.84 1.47
C LEU A 16 2.73 -20.68 2.20
N GLU A 17 2.30 -21.71 2.93
CA GLU A 17 3.21 -22.55 3.73
C GLU A 17 4.13 -23.43 2.88
N SER A 18 3.68 -23.85 1.70
CA SER A 18 4.50 -24.68 0.81
C SER A 18 5.41 -23.87 -0.11
N PHE A 19 5.30 -22.53 -0.17
CA PHE A 19 6.04 -21.69 -1.11
C PHE A 19 7.55 -21.99 -1.16
N THR A 20 8.22 -22.04 0.00
CA THR A 20 9.67 -22.29 0.06
C THR A 20 10.02 -23.69 -0.45
N ALA A 21 9.22 -24.69 -0.11
CA ALA A 21 9.41 -26.06 -0.57
C ALA A 21 9.22 -26.16 -2.10
N SER A 22 8.14 -25.60 -2.63
CA SER A 22 7.83 -25.56 -4.06
C SER A 22 8.90 -24.80 -4.85
N ARG A 23 9.37 -23.65 -4.35
CA ARG A 23 10.46 -22.86 -4.96
C ARG A 23 11.75 -23.66 -5.02
N ASN A 24 12.11 -24.36 -3.95
CA ASN A 24 13.31 -25.20 -3.89
C ASN A 24 13.20 -26.42 -4.82
N ALA A 25 12.02 -27.03 -4.93
CA ALA A 25 11.76 -28.10 -5.87
C ALA A 25 11.91 -27.61 -7.32
N LEU A 26 11.28 -26.47 -7.66
CA LEU A 26 11.38 -25.84 -8.97
C LEU A 26 12.85 -25.54 -9.34
N ALA A 27 13.60 -24.94 -8.41
CA ALA A 27 15.01 -24.60 -8.63
C ALA A 27 15.92 -25.83 -8.87
N LYS A 28 15.56 -27.02 -8.36
CA LYS A 28 16.31 -28.25 -8.66
C LYS A 28 16.12 -28.72 -10.10
N THR A 29 15.01 -28.35 -10.74
CA THR A 29 14.69 -28.72 -12.13
C THR A 29 15.24 -27.74 -13.17
N LEU A 30 15.86 -26.64 -12.73
CA LEU A 30 16.31 -25.56 -13.60
C LEU A 30 17.85 -25.47 -13.62
N PRO A 31 18.47 -25.22 -14.77
CA PRO A 31 19.90 -24.93 -14.86
C PRO A 31 20.20 -23.42 -14.77
N GLY A 32 21.47 -23.09 -14.53
CA GLY A 32 22.05 -21.76 -14.77
C GLY A 32 21.30 -20.59 -14.13
N ASP A 33 21.06 -19.54 -14.92
CA ASP A 33 20.46 -18.30 -14.44
C ASP A 33 18.98 -18.44 -14.10
N ALA A 34 18.23 -19.33 -14.76
CA ALA A 34 16.84 -19.62 -14.40
C ALA A 34 16.72 -20.15 -12.96
N LYS A 35 17.66 -21.00 -12.54
CA LYS A 35 17.75 -21.45 -11.14
C LYS A 35 18.03 -20.30 -10.17
N LYS A 36 18.98 -19.42 -10.51
CA LYS A 36 19.32 -18.25 -9.68
C LYS A 36 18.11 -17.31 -9.52
N GLN A 37 17.40 -17.06 -10.62
CA GLN A 37 16.19 -16.24 -10.64
C GLN A 37 15.12 -16.81 -9.70
N VAL A 38 14.81 -18.11 -9.81
CA VAL A 38 13.82 -18.75 -8.92
C VAL A 38 14.27 -18.74 -7.46
N MET A 39 15.56 -18.92 -7.18
CA MET A 39 16.09 -18.89 -5.81
C MET A 39 16.08 -17.49 -5.18
N ALA A 40 16.12 -16.44 -6.00
CA ALA A 40 15.99 -15.06 -5.55
C ALA A 40 14.54 -14.67 -5.19
N LEU A 41 13.54 -15.47 -5.57
CA LEU A 41 12.13 -15.19 -5.24
C LEU A 41 11.89 -15.26 -3.73
N ALA A 42 11.26 -14.22 -3.22
CA ALA A 42 10.90 -14.09 -1.82
C ALA A 42 9.50 -14.65 -1.54
N LYS A 43 9.35 -15.32 -0.39
CA LYS A 43 8.05 -15.78 0.13
C LYS A 43 7.16 -14.56 0.39
N PRO A 44 5.93 -14.51 -0.15
CA PRO A 44 4.97 -13.45 0.17
C PRO A 44 4.68 -13.35 1.68
N LEU A 45 4.32 -12.16 2.13
CA LEU A 45 3.59 -12.00 3.39
C LEU A 45 2.12 -12.44 3.22
N ALA A 46 1.42 -12.69 4.33
CA ALA A 46 0.05 -13.20 4.31
C ALA A 46 -0.93 -12.31 3.52
N ILE A 47 -0.86 -10.99 3.69
CA ILE A 47 -1.74 -10.03 3.00
C ILE A 47 -1.45 -9.95 1.48
N PRO A 48 -0.19 -9.72 1.04
CA PRO A 48 0.19 -9.84 -0.37
C PRO A 48 -0.17 -11.18 -1.01
N TRP A 49 0.03 -12.30 -0.28
CA TRP A 49 -0.39 -13.62 -0.75
C TRP A 49 -1.89 -13.64 -1.03
N LEU A 50 -2.73 -13.16 -0.12
CA LEU A 50 -4.17 -13.19 -0.32
C LEU A 50 -4.65 -12.31 -1.49
N ILE A 51 -3.97 -11.19 -1.75
CA ILE A 51 -4.20 -10.39 -2.95
C ILE A 51 -3.79 -11.17 -4.21
N ASN A 52 -2.65 -11.87 -4.20
CA ASN A 52 -2.26 -12.75 -5.31
C ASN A 52 -3.33 -13.84 -5.54
N GLN A 53 -3.83 -14.46 -4.48
CA GLN A 53 -4.88 -15.47 -4.57
C GLN A 53 -6.17 -14.91 -5.17
N THR A 54 -6.53 -13.67 -4.83
CA THR A 54 -7.70 -12.99 -5.41
C THR A 54 -7.48 -12.74 -6.90
N TYR A 55 -6.29 -12.32 -7.32
CA TYR A 55 -5.94 -12.19 -8.74
C TYR A 55 -6.02 -13.53 -9.49
N TRP A 56 -5.50 -14.61 -8.90
CA TRP A 56 -5.42 -15.92 -9.56
C TRP A 56 -6.74 -16.70 -9.55
N HIS A 57 -7.54 -16.60 -8.49
CA HIS A 57 -8.74 -17.43 -8.27
C HIS A 57 -10.06 -16.66 -8.32
N ALA A 58 -10.02 -15.32 -8.25
CA ALA A 58 -11.19 -14.43 -8.35
C ALA A 58 -10.91 -13.29 -9.34
N ARG A 59 -10.40 -13.66 -10.53
CA ARG A 59 -9.83 -12.73 -11.50
C ARG A 59 -10.77 -11.63 -11.95
N GLU A 60 -12.03 -11.97 -12.22
CA GLU A 60 -13.07 -11.02 -12.63
C GLU A 60 -13.26 -9.93 -11.57
N THR A 61 -13.47 -10.31 -10.31
CA THR A 61 -13.60 -9.37 -9.18
C THR A 61 -12.34 -8.53 -8.98
N TYR A 62 -11.16 -9.12 -9.17
CA TYR A 62 -9.90 -8.37 -9.09
C TYR A 62 -9.81 -7.29 -10.20
N ASP A 63 -10.11 -7.67 -11.44
CA ASP A 63 -10.04 -6.78 -12.60
C ASP A 63 -11.10 -5.67 -12.53
N GLU A 64 -12.30 -5.97 -12.00
CA GLU A 64 -13.34 -4.98 -11.69
C GLU A 64 -12.83 -3.92 -10.72
N LEU A 65 -12.17 -4.33 -9.62
CA LEU A 65 -11.56 -3.40 -8.67
C LEU A 65 -10.46 -2.56 -9.32
N MET A 66 -9.57 -3.16 -10.13
CA MET A 66 -8.53 -2.41 -10.84
C MET A 66 -9.13 -1.38 -11.81
N SER A 67 -10.20 -1.76 -12.52
CA SER A 67 -10.94 -0.89 -13.45
C SER A 67 -11.62 0.28 -12.72
N ALA A 68 -12.31 -0.01 -11.61
CA ALA A 68 -12.95 1.02 -10.79
C ALA A 68 -11.91 1.98 -10.18
N GLY A 69 -10.78 1.47 -9.70
CA GLY A 69 -9.68 2.28 -9.18
C GLY A 69 -9.05 3.20 -10.23
N LYS A 70 -8.89 2.71 -11.47
CA LYS A 70 -8.46 3.54 -12.61
C LYS A 70 -9.46 4.65 -12.93
N LYS A 71 -10.76 4.35 -12.93
CA LYS A 71 -11.83 5.35 -13.16
C LYS A 71 -11.82 6.42 -12.07
N LEU A 72 -11.74 6.01 -10.80
CA LEU A 72 -11.63 6.93 -9.66
C LEU A 72 -10.42 7.87 -9.79
N ARG A 73 -9.24 7.31 -10.04
CA ARG A 73 -8.03 8.10 -10.28
C ARG A 73 -8.20 9.09 -11.43
N THR A 74 -8.80 8.66 -12.53
CA THR A 74 -9.03 9.51 -13.72
C THR A 74 -9.98 10.65 -13.42
N ALA A 75 -11.08 10.39 -12.69
CA ALA A 75 -12.02 11.41 -12.25
C ALA A 75 -11.36 12.40 -11.29
N GLN A 76 -10.59 11.93 -10.30
CA GLN A 76 -9.83 12.78 -9.38
C GLN A 76 -8.86 13.71 -10.11
N LEU A 77 -8.09 13.18 -11.08
CA LEU A 77 -7.18 13.98 -11.90
C LEU A 77 -7.93 14.97 -12.81
N GLY A 78 -9.07 14.58 -13.37
CA GLY A 78 -9.92 15.45 -14.18
C GLY A 78 -10.48 16.62 -13.40
N GLY A 79 -10.98 16.38 -12.18
CA GLY A 79 -11.46 17.43 -11.28
C GLY A 79 -10.37 18.43 -10.89
N LEU A 80 -9.14 17.95 -10.63
CA LEU A 80 -7.98 18.82 -10.37
C LEU A 80 -7.59 19.67 -11.59
N GLN A 81 -7.91 19.22 -12.80
CA GLN A 81 -7.68 19.94 -14.06
C GLN A 81 -8.87 20.84 -14.46
N GLY A 82 -9.86 21.02 -13.57
CA GLY A 82 -11.04 21.86 -13.82
C GLY A 82 -12.06 21.24 -14.79
N ARG A 83 -11.95 19.94 -15.10
CA ARG A 83 -12.97 19.24 -15.89
C ARG A 83 -14.14 18.84 -15.00
N SER A 84 -15.35 18.95 -15.52
CA SER A 84 -16.52 18.36 -14.87
C SER A 84 -16.40 16.84 -14.92
N THR A 85 -16.16 16.22 -13.76
CA THR A 85 -16.07 14.77 -13.60
C THR A 85 -16.88 14.34 -12.38
N ASP A 86 -17.62 13.24 -12.50
CA ASP A 86 -18.37 12.70 -11.38
C ASP A 86 -17.47 11.84 -10.47
N VAL A 87 -16.70 12.53 -9.61
CA VAL A 87 -15.83 11.89 -8.62
C VAL A 87 -16.65 11.08 -7.62
N ARG A 88 -17.88 11.50 -7.32
CA ARG A 88 -18.74 10.82 -6.35
C ARG A 88 -19.16 9.45 -6.87
N ALA A 89 -19.72 9.39 -8.08
CA ALA A 89 -20.09 8.12 -8.69
C ALA A 89 -18.89 7.19 -8.88
N ALA A 90 -17.73 7.73 -9.26
CA ALA A 90 -16.49 6.94 -9.39
C ALA A 90 -16.01 6.39 -8.04
N SER A 91 -16.18 7.15 -6.96
CA SER A 91 -15.83 6.71 -5.59
C SER A 91 -16.78 5.61 -5.11
N GLU A 92 -18.08 5.76 -5.35
CA GLU A 92 -19.09 4.75 -4.98
C GLU A 92 -18.87 3.43 -5.74
N GLN A 93 -18.54 3.48 -7.03
CA GLN A 93 -18.19 2.29 -7.83
C GLN A 93 -16.93 1.59 -7.30
N HIS A 94 -15.91 2.36 -6.91
CA HIS A 94 -14.67 1.80 -6.34
C HIS A 94 -14.91 1.13 -4.99
N GLU A 95 -15.71 1.76 -4.12
CA GLU A 95 -16.09 1.21 -2.82
C GLU A 95 -16.86 -0.12 -2.95
N GLN A 96 -17.79 -0.20 -3.91
CA GLN A 96 -18.52 -1.44 -4.20
C GLN A 96 -17.59 -2.56 -4.69
N ALA A 97 -16.70 -2.25 -5.65
CA ALA A 97 -15.73 -3.22 -6.16
C ALA A 97 -14.72 -3.66 -5.09
N LEU A 98 -14.32 -2.74 -4.20
CA LEU A 98 -13.43 -3.04 -3.07
C LEU A 98 -14.09 -4.00 -2.08
N ALA A 99 -15.35 -3.76 -1.73
CA ALA A 99 -16.12 -4.66 -0.88
C ALA A 99 -16.26 -6.07 -1.50
N ALA A 100 -16.50 -6.14 -2.81
CA ALA A 100 -16.56 -7.41 -3.54
C ALA A 100 -15.22 -8.16 -3.51
N ALA A 101 -14.10 -7.46 -3.77
CA ALA A 101 -12.76 -8.04 -3.72
C ALA A 101 -12.38 -8.50 -2.32
N MET A 102 -12.72 -7.74 -1.27
CA MET A 102 -12.53 -8.15 0.12
C MET A 102 -13.31 -9.43 0.44
N LYS A 103 -14.58 -9.51 0.03
CA LYS A 103 -15.41 -10.71 0.22
C LYS A 103 -14.81 -11.93 -0.49
N ALA A 104 -14.33 -11.76 -1.73
CA ALA A 104 -13.67 -12.83 -2.47
C ALA A 104 -12.36 -13.28 -1.79
N ALA A 105 -11.52 -12.32 -1.38
CA ALA A 105 -10.28 -12.58 -0.68
C ALA A 105 -10.51 -13.35 0.64
N LEU A 106 -11.49 -12.93 1.46
CA LEU A 106 -11.78 -13.60 2.73
C LEU A 106 -12.29 -15.04 2.56
N LYS A 107 -12.94 -15.37 1.43
CA LYS A 107 -13.31 -16.76 1.09
C LYS A 107 -12.10 -17.63 0.75
N LEU A 108 -11.03 -17.03 0.23
CA LEU A 108 -9.77 -17.70 -0.11
C LEU A 108 -8.81 -17.79 1.08
N ALA A 109 -9.07 -17.05 2.15
CA ALA A 109 -8.20 -17.04 3.33
C ALA A 109 -8.24 -18.40 4.04
N PRO A 110 -7.08 -18.94 4.47
CA PRO A 110 -7.05 -20.14 5.28
C PRO A 110 -7.75 -19.90 6.62
N ALA A 111 -8.43 -20.94 7.13
CA ALA A 111 -9.17 -20.89 8.39
C ALA A 111 -8.27 -20.35 9.52
N GLY A 112 -8.66 -19.21 10.11
CA GLY A 112 -8.01 -18.62 11.29
C GLY A 112 -6.89 -17.58 11.04
N GLY A 113 -6.46 -17.34 9.80
CA GLY A 113 -5.21 -16.56 9.55
C GLY A 113 -5.33 -15.05 9.29
N VAL A 114 -6.43 -14.57 8.70
CA VAL A 114 -6.49 -13.19 8.14
C VAL A 114 -7.57 -12.30 8.75
N GLN A 115 -8.47 -12.85 9.56
CA GLN A 115 -9.61 -12.12 10.13
C GLN A 115 -9.20 -10.89 10.97
N SER A 116 -8.05 -10.98 11.65
CA SER A 116 -7.49 -9.89 12.48
C SER A 116 -6.76 -8.78 11.68
N GLN A 117 -6.59 -8.95 10.36
CA GLN A 117 -5.83 -8.02 9.50
C GLN A 117 -6.66 -7.50 8.31
N THR A 118 -7.99 -7.56 8.43
CA THR A 118 -8.94 -7.13 7.40
C THR A 118 -8.72 -5.68 6.96
N ASP A 119 -8.37 -4.79 7.88
CA ASP A 119 -8.06 -3.37 7.57
C ASP A 119 -6.80 -3.23 6.72
N LEU A 120 -5.77 -4.02 6.99
CA LEU A 120 -4.52 -4.01 6.23
C LEU A 120 -4.75 -4.54 4.81
N LEU A 121 -5.58 -5.59 4.68
CA LEU A 121 -6.01 -6.12 3.39
C LEU A 121 -6.77 -5.07 2.58
N ARG A 122 -7.75 -4.39 3.19
CA ARG A 122 -8.52 -3.31 2.56
C ARG A 122 -7.60 -2.22 2.03
N ARG A 123 -6.71 -1.71 2.89
CA ARG A 123 -5.75 -0.65 2.55
C ARG A 123 -4.84 -1.05 1.39
N MET A 124 -4.35 -2.29 1.37
CA MET A 124 -3.50 -2.74 0.27
C MET A 124 -4.29 -2.89 -1.04
N PHE A 125 -5.54 -3.38 -1.03
CA PHE A 125 -6.38 -3.39 -2.23
C PHE A 125 -6.65 -1.98 -2.77
N GLU A 126 -6.96 -1.03 -1.87
CA GLU A 126 -7.13 0.38 -2.21
C GLU A 126 -5.86 0.99 -2.81
N ALA A 127 -4.71 0.72 -2.19
CA ALA A 127 -3.40 1.17 -2.67
C ALA A 127 -3.05 0.61 -4.06
N VAL A 128 -3.33 -0.66 -4.29
CA VAL A 128 -3.00 -1.34 -5.56
C VAL A 128 -3.94 -0.88 -6.68
N SER A 129 -5.23 -0.70 -6.40
CA SER A 129 -6.25 -0.34 -7.41
C SER A 129 -6.17 1.10 -7.90
N THR A 130 -5.68 2.04 -7.09
CA THR A 130 -5.65 3.48 -7.41
C THR A 130 -4.29 3.95 -7.95
N ARG A 131 -3.27 3.08 -7.93
CA ARG A 131 -1.92 3.40 -8.39
C ARG A 131 -1.78 3.26 -9.91
N ALA A 132 -1.15 4.22 -10.57
CA ALA A 132 -0.94 4.18 -12.03
C ALA A 132 0.03 3.10 -12.47
N ALA A 133 1.08 2.89 -11.69
CA ALA A 133 2.13 1.94 -11.98
C ALA A 133 2.50 1.20 -10.70
N LEU A 134 2.42 -0.12 -10.76
CA LEU A 134 2.82 -0.97 -9.64
C LEU A 134 4.30 -1.31 -9.76
N PRO A 135 5.03 -1.41 -8.63
CA PRO A 135 6.44 -1.75 -8.63
C PRO A 135 6.69 -3.24 -8.96
N VAL A 136 5.64 -4.05 -9.00
CA VAL A 136 5.67 -5.49 -9.22
C VAL A 136 4.47 -5.91 -10.07
N GLU A 137 4.62 -7.02 -10.78
CA GLU A 137 3.55 -7.62 -11.57
C GLU A 137 2.38 -8.08 -10.68
N HIS A 138 1.16 -7.96 -11.20
CA HIS A 138 -0.03 -8.50 -10.56
C HIS A 138 0.11 -10.01 -10.33
N GLY A 139 -0.37 -10.50 -9.20
CA GLY A 139 -0.26 -11.92 -8.84
C GLY A 139 1.09 -12.33 -8.26
N ARG A 140 2.06 -11.41 -8.15
CA ARG A 140 3.41 -11.66 -7.59
C ARG A 140 3.78 -10.71 -6.44
N PHE A 141 2.78 -10.18 -5.73
CA PHE A 141 3.02 -9.30 -4.59
C PHE A 141 3.71 -10.06 -3.44
N VAL A 142 4.84 -9.53 -2.97
CA VAL A 142 5.60 -10.12 -1.85
C VAL A 142 5.44 -9.32 -0.56
N LYS A 143 5.45 -7.98 -0.68
CA LYS A 143 5.40 -7.05 0.45
C LYS A 143 4.10 -6.25 0.41
N VAL A 144 3.69 -5.75 1.58
CA VAL A 144 2.56 -4.84 1.67
C VAL A 144 2.85 -3.59 0.85
N ILE A 145 1.88 -3.18 0.03
CA ILE A 145 1.91 -1.91 -0.67
C ILE A 145 1.03 -0.95 0.12
N GLU A 146 1.66 0.03 0.74
CA GLU A 146 0.94 1.10 1.42
C GLU A 146 0.28 2.04 0.41
N PRO A 147 -0.90 2.63 0.75
CA PRO A 147 -1.50 3.70 -0.04
C PRO A 147 -0.47 4.79 -0.29
N ALA A 148 -0.39 5.26 -1.52
CA ALA A 148 0.45 6.40 -1.81
C ALA A 148 -0.14 7.61 -1.07
N GLY A 149 0.54 8.09 -0.02
CA GLY A 149 0.16 9.31 0.66
C GLY A 149 0.27 10.53 -0.27
N PHE A 150 0.15 11.73 0.30
CA PHE A 150 0.27 13.00 -0.42
C PHE A 150 1.59 13.17 -1.22
N GLU A 151 2.60 12.32 -0.98
CA GLU A 151 3.84 12.24 -1.77
C GLU A 151 3.65 11.81 -3.23
N ALA A 152 2.52 11.19 -3.60
CA ALA A 152 2.22 10.90 -5.01
C ALA A 152 1.78 12.14 -5.81
N LEU A 153 1.30 13.19 -5.13
CA LEU A 153 0.93 14.46 -5.76
C LEU A 153 2.15 15.37 -5.97
N SER A 154 3.24 15.16 -5.23
CA SER A 154 4.52 15.85 -5.48
C SER A 154 5.27 15.34 -6.71
N GLY A 155 4.78 14.29 -7.37
CA GLY A 155 5.33 13.76 -8.63
C GLY A 155 4.92 14.53 -9.89
N LEU A 156 4.08 15.56 -9.77
CA LEU A 156 3.82 16.51 -10.86
C LEU A 156 4.88 17.62 -10.82
N SER A 157 6.12 17.28 -11.14
CA SER A 157 7.16 18.25 -11.45
C SER A 157 8.10 17.73 -12.53
N ILE A 158 8.45 18.69 -13.37
CA ILE A 158 9.07 18.65 -14.68
C ILE A 158 10.45 17.97 -14.64
N ALA A 159 10.80 17.33 -15.75
CA ALA A 159 12.04 16.60 -16.03
C ALA A 159 13.34 17.32 -15.60
N ALA A 160 14.28 16.57 -15.01
CA ALA A 160 15.73 16.59 -15.29
C ALA A 160 16.47 15.53 -14.42
N PRO A 161 17.66 15.03 -14.85
CA PRO A 161 18.07 13.65 -14.63
C PRO A 161 19.04 13.39 -13.47
N LEU A 162 19.16 12.09 -13.18
CA LEU A 162 20.08 11.41 -12.25
C LEU A 162 21.55 11.84 -12.41
N ARG A 163 22.24 12.06 -11.30
CA ARG A 163 23.70 12.07 -11.23
C ARG A 163 24.22 10.74 -10.70
N ALA A 164 24.77 9.94 -11.61
CA ALA A 164 25.70 8.88 -11.31
C ALA A 164 27.01 9.48 -10.79
N VAL A 165 27.63 8.81 -9.81
CA VAL A 165 29.03 9.05 -9.45
C VAL A 165 29.78 7.77 -9.75
N GLU A 166 30.42 7.75 -10.92
CA GLU A 166 31.61 6.94 -11.16
C GLU A 166 32.80 7.55 -10.41
N ARG A 167 33.64 6.68 -9.82
CA ARG A 167 35.07 6.98 -9.69
C ARG A 167 35.88 5.76 -10.10
N ALA A 168 36.64 5.99 -11.17
CA ALA A 168 37.74 5.21 -11.72
C ALA A 168 38.78 4.85 -10.62
N ALA A 169 39.20 3.59 -10.55
CA ALA A 169 40.42 3.04 -11.16
C ALA A 169 41.72 3.48 -10.46
N ASP A 170 42.37 2.53 -9.77
CA ASP A 170 43.80 2.29 -9.97
C ASP A 170 44.21 0.88 -9.49
N LYS A 171 45.14 0.26 -10.20
CA LYS A 171 45.88 -1.00 -9.94
C LYS A 171 47.34 -0.71 -10.35
N PRO A 172 48.38 -1.50 -9.99
CA PRO A 172 48.42 -2.74 -9.19
C PRO A 172 49.59 -2.81 -8.16
N ALA A 173 49.54 -3.74 -7.19
CA ALA A 173 50.76 -4.36 -6.62
C ALA A 173 50.46 -5.60 -5.77
N THR A 174 50.98 -6.73 -6.24
CA THR A 174 51.63 -7.83 -5.52
C THR A 174 51.32 -8.15 -4.04
N SER A 175 50.93 -9.42 -3.86
CA SER A 175 51.48 -10.39 -2.90
C SER A 175 50.85 -10.58 -1.50
N LYS A 176 50.70 -11.88 -1.21
CA LYS A 176 50.58 -12.59 0.08
C LYS A 176 49.21 -12.64 0.75
N GLU A 177 48.65 -13.85 0.71
CA GLU A 177 47.74 -14.38 1.72
C GLU A 177 48.25 -14.11 3.14
N PRO A 178 47.33 -13.85 4.07
CA PRO A 178 47.50 -14.41 5.40
C PRO A 178 46.26 -15.22 5.81
N ARG A 179 46.57 -16.39 6.34
CA ARG A 179 45.70 -17.30 7.07
C ARG A 179 44.80 -16.54 8.06
N ARG A 180 43.49 -16.77 8.00
CA ARG A 180 42.51 -16.35 9.00
C ARG A 180 42.79 -17.05 10.33
N SER A 181 43.42 -16.35 11.28
CA SER A 181 43.25 -16.62 12.70
C SER A 181 42.13 -15.72 13.24
N ALA A 182 41.22 -16.31 14.01
CA ALA A 182 40.14 -15.61 14.68
C ALA A 182 40.72 -14.65 15.73
N ARG A 183 40.74 -13.35 15.44
CA ARG A 183 41.07 -12.30 16.42
C ARG A 183 39.82 -12.00 17.24
N THR A 184 39.91 -12.19 18.55
CA THR A 184 38.99 -11.61 19.53
C THR A 184 39.05 -10.07 19.42
N PRO A 185 37.89 -9.37 19.41
CA PRO A 185 37.87 -7.92 19.30
C PRO A 185 38.54 -7.27 20.52
N SER A 186 39.36 -6.26 20.26
CA SER A 186 40.06 -5.49 21.28
C SER A 186 39.07 -4.67 22.14
N ALA A 187 39.46 -4.30 23.35
CA ALA A 187 38.64 -3.48 24.25
C ALA A 187 38.23 -2.12 23.63
N ALA A 188 39.03 -1.59 22.70
CA ALA A 188 38.71 -0.37 21.97
C ALA A 188 37.58 -0.57 20.94
N GLU A 189 37.56 -1.71 20.25
CA GLU A 189 36.51 -2.06 19.28
C GLU A 189 35.16 -2.34 19.97
N LEU A 190 35.18 -2.99 21.14
CA LEU A 190 33.98 -3.19 21.96
C LEU A 190 33.38 -1.87 22.46
N LYS A 191 34.21 -0.88 22.82
CA LYS A 191 33.75 0.45 23.25
C LYS A 191 33.18 1.26 22.09
N ALA A 192 33.73 1.11 20.88
CA ALA A 192 33.20 1.74 19.67
C ALA A 192 31.84 1.14 19.25
N LEU A 193 31.68 -0.18 19.34
CA LEU A 193 30.40 -0.85 19.09
C LEU A 193 29.30 -0.40 20.05
N LYS A 194 29.58 -0.35 21.36
CA LYS A 194 28.61 0.14 22.36
C LYS A 194 28.19 1.60 22.12
N ARG A 195 29.11 2.47 21.69
CA ARG A 195 28.78 3.87 21.34
C ARG A 195 27.91 3.96 20.09
N LYS A 196 28.13 3.08 19.11
CA LYS A 196 27.32 3.00 17.89
C LYS A 196 25.91 2.51 18.21
N GLU A 197 25.78 1.45 19.02
CA GLU A 197 24.49 0.94 19.49
C GLU A 197 23.69 2.00 20.27
N GLN A 198 24.34 2.71 21.20
CA GLN A 198 23.68 3.81 21.93
C GLN A 198 23.23 4.96 21.03
N ARG A 199 23.98 5.24 19.96
CA ARG A 199 23.59 6.27 18.99
C ARG A 199 22.39 5.81 18.16
N GLU A 200 22.41 4.57 17.68
CA GLU A 200 21.29 3.99 16.94
C GLU A 200 20.02 3.90 17.80
N GLU A 201 20.15 3.57 19.08
CA GLU A 201 19.02 3.55 20.02
C GLU A 201 18.42 4.94 20.24
N ARG A 202 19.26 5.97 20.39
CA ARG A 202 18.79 7.37 20.49
C ARG A 202 18.09 7.85 19.22
N GLU A 203 18.65 7.54 18.05
CA GLU A 203 18.03 7.88 16.76
C GLU A 203 16.68 7.17 16.60
N ARG A 204 16.57 5.90 16.98
CA ARG A 204 15.30 5.16 17.01
C ARG A 204 14.29 5.80 17.97
N ALA A 205 14.71 6.13 19.20
CA ALA A 205 13.83 6.77 20.17
C ALA A 205 13.33 8.14 19.71
N GLU A 206 14.17 8.93 19.02
CA GLU A 206 13.78 10.22 18.44
C GLU A 206 12.79 10.05 17.29
N THR A 207 13.01 9.09 16.39
CA THR A 207 12.06 8.81 15.30
C THR A 207 10.72 8.35 15.85
N GLU A 208 10.70 7.46 16.86
CA GLU A 208 9.47 7.00 17.50
C GLU A 208 8.72 8.15 18.17
N ARG A 209 9.41 9.06 18.88
CA ARG A 209 8.80 10.27 19.45
C ARG A 209 8.20 11.16 18.37
N ARG A 210 8.91 11.40 17.26
CA ARG A 210 8.39 12.18 16.14
C ARG A 210 7.15 11.54 15.52
N HIS A 211 7.15 10.22 15.32
CA HIS A 211 5.98 9.48 14.83
C HIS A 211 4.80 9.58 15.80
N LYS A 212 5.02 9.39 17.10
CA LYS A 212 3.97 9.53 18.12
C LYS A 212 3.36 10.93 18.12
N LEU A 213 4.18 11.98 18.03
CA LEU A 213 3.71 13.36 17.95
C LEU A 213 2.93 13.65 16.66
N ALA A 214 3.38 13.09 15.53
CA ALA A 214 2.65 13.22 14.26
C ALA A 214 1.28 12.53 14.32
N ILE A 215 1.21 11.33 14.91
CA ILE A 215 -0.05 10.61 15.12
C ILE A 215 -0.99 11.40 16.05
N ALA A 216 -0.47 11.96 17.16
CA ALA A 216 -1.26 12.76 18.09
C ALA A 216 -1.88 13.98 17.39
N LYS A 217 -1.06 14.75 16.64
CA LYS A 217 -1.56 15.89 15.86
C LYS A 217 -2.57 15.50 14.79
N ALA A 218 -2.38 14.35 14.14
CA ALA A 218 -3.33 13.84 13.16
C ALA A 218 -4.67 13.47 13.82
N LYS A 219 -4.64 12.82 15.00
CA LYS A 219 -5.85 12.51 15.77
C LYS A 219 -6.59 13.78 16.19
N GLU A 220 -5.89 14.79 16.68
CA GLU A 220 -6.50 16.09 17.03
C GLU A 220 -7.21 16.73 15.83
N LYS A 221 -6.57 16.73 14.65
CA LYS A 221 -7.19 17.24 13.42
C LYS A 221 -8.45 16.46 13.03
N VAL A 222 -8.42 15.12 13.14
CA VAL A 222 -9.61 14.29 12.89
C VAL A 222 -10.73 14.65 13.86
N THR A 223 -10.44 14.74 15.16
CA THR A 223 -11.46 15.10 16.16
C THR A 223 -12.05 16.50 15.91
N ALA A 224 -11.21 17.48 15.55
CA ALA A 224 -11.67 18.82 15.22
C ALA A 224 -12.55 18.83 13.96
N ALA A 225 -12.18 18.07 12.93
CA ALA A 225 -12.97 17.93 11.70
C ALA A 225 -14.33 17.26 11.97
N THR A 226 -14.38 16.19 12.77
CA THR A 226 -15.63 15.54 13.18
C THR A 226 -16.53 16.47 13.99
N GLN A 227 -15.96 17.28 14.89
CA GLN A 227 -16.74 18.27 15.63
C GLN A 227 -17.27 19.40 14.74
N ALA A 228 -16.53 19.79 13.70
CA ALA A 228 -17.00 20.77 12.72
C ALA A 228 -18.13 20.21 11.86
N GLU A 229 -18.02 18.96 11.42
CA GLU A 229 -19.06 18.25 10.65
C GLU A 229 -20.35 18.10 11.46
N ASN A 230 -20.26 17.66 12.72
CA ASN A 230 -21.43 17.56 13.60
C ASN A 230 -22.12 18.92 13.82
N ARG A 231 -21.35 20.00 13.96
CA ARG A 231 -21.92 21.37 14.08
C ARG A 231 -22.64 21.80 12.81
N ALA A 232 -21.99 21.63 11.66
CA ALA A 232 -22.60 21.95 10.36
C ALA A 232 -23.88 21.14 10.12
N ARG A 233 -23.90 19.86 10.52
CA ARG A 233 -25.09 19.01 10.43
C ARG A 233 -26.23 19.51 11.31
N PHE A 234 -25.94 19.90 12.55
CA PHE A 234 -26.94 20.47 13.45
C PHE A 234 -27.51 21.79 12.92
N GLU A 235 -26.65 22.66 12.39
CA GLU A 235 -27.07 23.92 11.78
C GLU A 235 -27.95 23.68 10.53
N TRP A 236 -27.59 22.71 9.70
CA TRP A 236 -28.38 22.32 8.54
C TRP A 236 -29.77 21.79 8.92
N GLU A 237 -29.86 20.90 9.92
CA GLU A 237 -31.15 20.38 10.41
C GLU A 237 -32.03 21.51 10.96
N ARG A 238 -31.44 22.49 11.65
CA ARG A 238 -32.16 23.66 12.13
C ARG A 238 -32.66 24.55 10.99
N ALA A 239 -31.81 24.82 10.00
CA ALA A 239 -32.19 25.60 8.82
C ALA A 239 -33.31 24.91 8.02
N LYS A 240 -33.23 23.59 7.86
CA LYS A 240 -34.26 22.77 7.21
C LYS A 240 -35.61 22.90 7.91
N LYS A 241 -35.66 22.76 9.23
CA LYS A 241 -36.90 22.93 10.00
C LYS A 241 -37.48 24.34 9.88
N ASN A 242 -36.64 25.37 9.82
CA ASN A 242 -37.09 26.74 9.62
C ASN A 242 -37.72 26.94 8.24
N VAL A 243 -37.15 26.34 7.18
CA VAL A 243 -37.74 26.34 5.84
C VAL A 243 -39.09 25.63 5.84
N GLU A 244 -39.17 24.42 6.38
CA GLU A 244 -40.43 23.66 6.49
C GLU A 244 -41.52 24.39 7.31
N ALA A 245 -41.13 25.19 8.30
CA ALA A 245 -42.06 26.03 9.06
C ALA A 245 -42.54 27.25 8.24
N ALA A 246 -41.62 27.89 7.51
CA ALA A 246 -41.95 29.02 6.64
C ALA A 246 -42.86 28.61 5.47
N GLU A 247 -42.61 27.46 4.86
CA GLU A 247 -43.44 26.89 3.79
C GLU A 247 -44.86 26.59 4.29
N ARG A 248 -44.99 26.03 5.50
CA ARG A 248 -46.31 25.79 6.12
C ARG A 248 -47.06 27.08 6.39
N ALA A 249 -46.40 28.08 6.99
CA ALA A 249 -47.02 29.38 7.24
C ALA A 249 -47.45 30.07 5.93
N LEU A 250 -46.64 29.98 4.87
CA LEU A 250 -47.00 30.49 3.56
C LEU A 250 -48.23 29.78 2.98
N SER A 251 -48.28 28.44 3.09
CA SER A 251 -49.42 27.65 2.63
C SER A 251 -50.71 27.99 3.38
N GLU A 252 -50.64 28.21 4.70
CA GLU A 252 -51.78 28.61 5.52
C GLU A 252 -52.34 29.98 5.09
N LEU A 253 -51.46 30.96 4.86
CA LEU A 253 -51.86 32.29 4.37
C LEU A 253 -52.54 32.21 3.01
N LEU A 254 -51.96 31.47 2.06
CA LEU A 254 -52.55 31.29 0.73
C LEU A 254 -53.92 30.62 0.80
N SER A 255 -54.11 29.65 1.71
CA SER A 255 -55.41 28.98 1.90
C SER A 255 -56.47 29.82 2.63
N SER A 256 -56.08 30.95 3.22
CA SER A 256 -56.99 31.85 3.94
C SER A 256 -57.49 33.03 3.10
N GLU A 257 -56.93 33.22 1.91
CA GLU A 257 -57.33 34.27 0.95
C GLU A 257 -58.38 33.79 -0.08
N ASP A 258 -58.64 32.48 -0.16
CA ASP A 258 -59.69 31.82 -0.97
C ASP A 258 -60.96 31.53 -0.15
#